data_AF-A0A3G2I075-F1
#
_entry.id   AF-A0A3G2I075-F1
#
_cell.length_a   1.000
_cell.length_b   1.000
_cell.length_c   1.000
_cell.angle_alpha   90.00
_cell.angle_beta   90.00
_cell.angle_gamma   90.00
#
_symmetry.space_group_name_H-M   'P 1'
#
loop_
_entity.id
_entity.type
_entity.pdbx_description
1 polymer ?
#
loop_
_entity_poly.entity_id
_entity_poly.type
_entity_poly.pdbx_seq_one_letter_code
_entity_poly.pdbx_strand_id
1 'polypeptide(L)'
;MSSENSSSSKPKLALTLPDLDAQQVVLAQTTVPDMMLAKYLAHHLVEDGIAACANLAPASLSMYMWQGELQGDEEITLTFKTTVARLPELADRLREQHPYDLPELIVLPVVGGFTAYLDWARTQTRPA
;
A
#
# COMPACT_ATOMS: atom_id res chain seq x y z
N MET A 1 -5.26 -39.83 11.79
CA MET A 1 -5.70 -39.80 10.39
C MET A 1 -6.21 -38.39 10.15
N SER A 2 -5.27 -37.49 9.87
CA SER A 2 -4.99 -36.96 8.52
C SER A 2 -6.02 -35.89 8.16
N SER A 3 -5.63 -34.63 8.34
CA SER A 3 -5.40 -33.62 7.28
C SER A 3 -6.68 -32.82 7.03
N GLU A 4 -6.68 -31.49 7.01
CA GLU A 4 -5.88 -30.63 6.14
C GLU A 4 -5.58 -29.28 6.78
N ASN A 5 -4.30 -28.91 6.77
CA ASN A 5 -3.84 -27.56 7.04
C ASN A 5 -3.94 -26.81 5.70
N SER A 6 -5.09 -26.18 5.41
CA SER A 6 -5.25 -25.36 4.22
C SER A 6 -4.57 -24.00 4.45
N SER A 7 -3.25 -23.96 4.29
CA SER A 7 -2.52 -22.71 4.09
C SER A 7 -2.69 -22.32 2.61
N SER A 8 -3.86 -21.77 2.24
CA SER A 8 -3.97 -21.13 0.93
C SER A 8 -3.28 -19.77 1.02
N SER A 9 -2.03 -19.69 0.59
CA SER A 9 -1.34 -18.42 0.45
C SER A 9 -2.07 -17.56 -0.60
N LYS A 10 -2.34 -16.30 -0.26
CA LYS A 10 -2.96 -15.35 -1.20
C LYS A 10 -2.15 -15.27 -2.50
N PRO A 11 -2.80 -15.19 -3.67
CA PRO A 11 -2.12 -15.14 -4.95
C PRO A 11 -1.14 -13.97 -4.98
N LYS A 12 0.07 -14.17 -5.54
CA LYS A 12 1.03 -13.09 -5.70
C LYS A 12 0.50 -12.11 -6.75
N LEU A 13 0.49 -10.82 -6.41
CA LEU A 13 0.08 -9.74 -7.30
C LEU A 13 1.34 -9.07 -7.88
N ALA A 14 1.33 -8.82 -9.19
CA ALA A 14 2.45 -8.16 -9.86
C ALA A 14 2.20 -6.65 -9.94
N LEU A 15 3.19 -5.84 -9.55
CA LEU A 15 3.20 -4.42 -9.83
C LEU A 15 3.59 -4.17 -11.29
N THR A 16 2.85 -3.31 -11.96
CA THR A 16 3.23 -2.79 -13.28
C THR A 16 3.70 -1.35 -13.10
N LEU A 17 4.99 -1.10 -13.34
CA LEU A 17 5.61 0.21 -13.20
C LEU A 17 6.25 0.61 -14.53
N PRO A 18 6.16 1.89 -14.93
CA PRO A 18 7.00 2.40 -16.01
C PRO A 18 8.47 2.42 -15.59
N ASP A 19 9.36 2.72 -16.53
CA ASP A 19 10.79 2.90 -16.24
C ASP A 19 10.99 4.16 -15.38
N LEU A 20 11.12 3.95 -14.06
CA LEU A 20 11.29 5.00 -13.05
C LEU A 20 12.59 4.75 -12.29
N ASP A 21 13.25 5.83 -11.87
CA ASP A 21 14.43 5.75 -11.01
C ASP A 21 14.08 5.07 -9.68
N ALA A 22 14.90 4.12 -9.26
CA ALA A 22 14.64 3.31 -8.06
C ALA A 22 14.47 4.17 -6.79
N GLN A 23 15.12 5.33 -6.72
CA GLN A 23 15.03 6.25 -5.60
C GLN A 23 13.96 7.33 -5.79
N GLN A 24 13.30 7.40 -6.95
CA GLN A 24 12.22 8.34 -7.18
C GLN A 24 11.14 8.17 -6.12
N VAL A 25 10.79 9.29 -5.48
CA VAL A 25 9.69 9.32 -4.51
C VAL A 25 8.38 9.20 -5.26
N VAL A 26 7.46 8.40 -4.73
CA VAL A 26 6.12 8.16 -5.25
C VAL A 26 5.11 8.21 -4.12
N LEU A 27 3.85 8.44 -4.48
CA LEU A 27 2.73 8.17 -3.59
C LEU A 27 2.19 6.78 -3.91
N ALA A 28 2.18 5.88 -2.93
CA ALA A 28 1.46 4.62 -3.02
C ALA A 28 0.13 4.77 -2.26
N GLN A 29 -0.99 4.56 -2.95
CA GLN A 29 -2.33 4.70 -2.39
C GLN A 29 -3.07 3.37 -2.42
N THR A 30 -3.77 3.07 -1.33
CA THR A 30 -4.63 1.88 -1.15
C THR A 30 -5.85 2.29 -0.32
N THR A 31 -6.87 1.45 -0.32
CA THR A 31 -7.93 1.47 0.68
C THR A 31 -7.79 0.27 1.63
N VAL A 32 -8.38 0.36 2.81
CA VAL A 32 -8.52 -0.74 3.78
C VAL A 32 -9.89 -0.65 4.47
N PRO A 33 -10.48 -1.77 4.92
CA PRO A 33 -11.86 -1.77 5.42
C PRO A 33 -12.07 -1.03 6.75
N ASP A 34 -11.01 -0.79 7.53
CA ASP A 34 -11.15 -0.13 8.83
C ASP A 34 -9.91 0.64 9.29
N MET A 35 -10.14 1.50 10.29
CA MET A 35 -9.12 2.36 10.89
C MET A 35 -8.08 1.58 11.71
N MET A 36 -8.40 0.37 12.18
CA MET A 36 -7.46 -0.45 12.95
C MET A 36 -6.36 -0.97 12.03
N LEU A 37 -6.74 -1.58 10.92
CA LEU A 37 -5.80 -2.05 9.89
C LEU A 37 -5.04 -0.87 9.27
N ALA A 38 -5.72 0.26 9.06
CA ALA A 38 -5.08 1.48 8.54
C ALA A 38 -3.91 1.93 9.43
N LYS A 39 -4.14 2.01 10.74
CA LYS A 39 -3.11 2.38 11.72
C LYS A 39 -2.00 1.34 11.82
N TYR A 40 -2.36 0.06 11.79
CA TYR A 40 -1.40 -1.04 11.84
C TYR A 40 -0.41 -0.98 10.66
N LEU A 41 -0.92 -0.92 9.42
CA LEU A 41 -0.09 -0.82 8.22
C LEU A 41 0.73 0.47 8.21
N ALA A 42 0.12 1.61 8.53
CA ALA A 42 0.84 2.88 8.60
C ALA A 42 2.00 2.86 9.60
N HIS A 43 1.78 2.28 10.78
CA HIS A 43 2.81 2.18 11.81
C HIS A 43 3.98 1.31 11.36
N HIS A 44 3.71 0.05 10.96
CA HIS A 44 4.77 -0.90 10.65
C HIS A 44 5.50 -0.59 9.35
N LEU A 45 4.81 -0.12 8.30
CA LEU A 45 5.49 0.24 7.06
C LEU A 45 6.41 1.45 7.25
N VAL A 46 6.09 2.38 8.15
CA VAL A 46 6.97 3.51 8.47
C VAL A 46 8.10 3.08 9.40
N GLU A 47 7.81 2.32 10.45
CA GLU A 47 8.82 1.82 11.40
C GLU A 47 9.88 0.92 10.73
N ASP A 48 9.45 0.06 9.81
CA ASP A 48 10.32 -0.82 9.04
C ASP A 48 11.13 -0.04 7.98
N GLY A 49 10.82 1.23 7.71
CA GLY A 49 11.48 2.04 6.69
C GLY A 49 11.07 1.63 5.27
N ILE A 50 9.89 1.03 5.11
CA ILE A 50 9.26 0.74 3.81
C ILE A 50 8.60 2.00 3.25
N ALA A 51 8.08 2.88 4.10
CA ALA A 51 7.56 4.20 3.75
C ALA A 51 8.17 5.28 4.64
N ALA A 52 8.37 6.48 4.11
CA ALA A 52 8.83 7.63 4.90
C ALA A 52 7.71 8.18 5.80
N CYS A 53 6.48 8.20 5.29
CA CYS A 53 5.29 8.53 6.06
C CYS A 53 4.03 7.96 5.41
N ALA A 54 2.93 8.00 6.16
CA ALA A 54 1.59 7.66 5.70
C ALA A 54 0.59 8.74 6.12
N ASN A 55 -0.41 9.00 5.28
CA ASN A 55 -1.62 9.72 5.68
C ASN A 55 -2.80 8.77 5.68
N LEU A 56 -3.64 8.89 6.71
CA LEU A 56 -4.89 8.16 6.87
C LEU A 56 -6.02 9.17 6.67
N ALA A 57 -6.86 8.94 5.67
CA ALA A 57 -8.05 9.75 5.48
C ALA A 57 -9.14 9.40 6.52
N PRO A 58 -10.16 10.25 6.71
CA PRO A 58 -11.42 9.82 7.30
C PRO A 58 -12.04 8.68 6.51
N ALA A 59 -12.97 7.94 7.13
CA ALA A 59 -13.74 6.93 6.42
C ALA A 59 -14.53 7.56 5.26
N SER A 60 -14.55 6.88 4.13
CA SER A 60 -15.27 7.29 2.92
C SER A 60 -15.95 6.09 2.26
N LEU A 61 -17.03 6.35 1.53
CA LEU A 61 -17.76 5.31 0.79
C LEU A 61 -17.08 5.05 -0.56
N SER A 62 -16.58 3.84 -0.76
CA SER A 62 -16.10 3.32 -2.04
C SER A 62 -17.25 2.66 -2.77
N MET A 63 -17.56 3.12 -3.98
CA MET A 63 -18.65 2.59 -4.82
C MET A 63 -18.07 1.89 -6.05
N TYR A 64 -18.46 0.64 -6.30
CA TYR A 64 -17.90 -0.16 -7.38
C TYR A 64 -18.91 -1.21 -7.90
N MET A 65 -18.66 -1.76 -9.10
CA MET A 65 -19.48 -2.85 -9.65
C MET A 65 -18.84 -4.19 -9.30
N TRP A 66 -19.62 -5.10 -8.73
CA TRP A 66 -19.19 -6.46 -8.44
C TRP A 66 -20.27 -7.45 -8.85
N GLN A 67 -19.90 -8.47 -9.63
CA GLN A 67 -20.83 -9.49 -10.15
C GLN A 67 -22.10 -8.92 -10.83
N GLY A 68 -21.97 -7.74 -11.46
CA GLY A 68 -23.07 -7.07 -12.15
C GLY A 68 -23.95 -6.20 -11.24
N GLU A 69 -23.63 -6.09 -9.95
CA GLU A 69 -24.37 -5.29 -8.98
C GLU A 69 -23.52 -4.12 -8.47
N LEU A 70 -24.18 -3.00 -8.16
CA LEU A 70 -23.54 -1.85 -7.53
C LEU A 70 -23.34 -2.14 -6.04
N GLN A 71 -22.10 -2.12 -5.60
CA GLN A 71 -21.69 -2.30 -4.21
C GLN A 71 -21.17 -0.98 -3.63
N GLY A 72 -21.18 -0.89 -2.29
CA GLY A 72 -20.68 0.24 -1.54
C GLY A 72 -20.13 -0.19 -0.19
N ASP A 73 -18.85 0.10 0.07
CA ASP A 73 -18.19 -0.22 1.33
C ASP A 73 -17.56 1.04 1.95
N GLU A 74 -17.65 1.17 3.27
CA GLU A 74 -16.88 2.18 3.99
C GLU A 74 -15.43 1.74 4.13
N GLU A 75 -14.51 2.58 3.68
CA GLU A 75 -13.09 2.28 3.68
C GLU A 75 -12.25 3.48 4.15
N ILE A 76 -11.02 3.20 4.56
CA ILE A 76 -10.00 4.20 4.89
C ILE A 76 -8.99 4.27 3.74
N THR A 77 -8.88 5.42 3.08
CA THR A 77 -7.79 5.67 2.14
C THR A 77 -6.47 5.89 2.89
N LEU A 78 -5.44 5.14 2.50
CA LEU A 78 -4.06 5.29 2.93
C LEU A 78 -3.21 5.85 1.80
N THR A 79 -2.36 6.83 2.12
CA THR A 79 -1.38 7.36 1.17
C THR A 79 0.02 7.36 1.77
N PHE A 80 0.86 6.46 1.28
CA PHE A 80 2.26 6.32 1.66
C PHE A 80 3.16 7.17 0.76
N LYS A 81 4.18 7.79 1.35
CA LYS A 81 5.28 8.43 0.62
C LYS A 81 6.45 7.47 0.72
N THR A 82 6.89 6.93 -0.41
CA THR A 82 7.96 5.95 -0.45
C THR A 82 8.78 6.11 -1.73
N THR A 83 9.80 5.29 -1.94
CA THR A 83 10.56 5.21 -3.18
C THR A 83 10.12 4.02 -4.03
N VAL A 84 10.37 4.09 -5.34
CA VAL A 84 10.07 3.00 -6.29
C VAL A 84 10.68 1.67 -5.83
N ALA A 85 11.91 1.68 -5.31
CA ALA A 85 12.61 0.50 -4.82
C ALA A 85 11.89 -0.23 -3.67
N ARG A 86 11.03 0.46 -2.91
CA ARG A 86 10.30 -0.12 -1.76
C ARG A 86 8.90 -0.60 -2.12
N LEU A 87 8.40 -0.28 -3.32
CA LEU A 87 7.06 -0.70 -3.75
C LEU A 87 6.83 -2.22 -3.71
N PRO A 88 7.79 -3.09 -4.11
CA PRO A 88 7.58 -4.53 -4.03
C PRO A 88 7.30 -5.01 -2.60
N GLU A 89 8.09 -4.55 -1.62
CA GLU A 89 7.91 -4.93 -0.22
C GLU A 89 6.63 -4.32 0.37
N LEU A 90 6.30 -3.07 0.02
CA LEU A 90 5.04 -2.44 0.41
C LEU A 90 3.84 -3.25 -0.10
N ALA A 91 3.86 -3.65 -1.37
CA ALA A 91 2.79 -4.42 -1.99
C ALA A 91 2.65 -5.81 -1.36
N ASP A 92 3.76 -6.49 -1.07
CA ASP A 92 3.75 -7.80 -0.42
C ASP A 92 3.17 -7.70 1.00
N ARG A 93 3.62 -6.73 1.80
CA ARG A 93 3.08 -6.50 3.17
C ARG A 93 1.60 -6.12 3.15
N LEU A 94 1.19 -5.26 2.24
CA LEU A 94 -0.21 -4.89 2.06
C LEU A 94 -1.04 -6.14 1.76
N ARG A 95 -0.66 -6.92 0.75
CA ARG A 95 -1.37 -8.15 0.33
C ARG A 95 -1.50 -9.17 1.47
N GLU A 96 -0.46 -9.35 2.28
CA GLU A 96 -0.45 -10.32 3.38
C GLU A 96 -1.42 -9.93 4.50
N GLN A 97 -1.57 -8.64 4.78
CA GLN A 97 -2.40 -8.14 5.89
C GLN A 97 -3.83 -7.78 5.45
N HIS A 98 -4.01 -7.42 4.19
CA HIS A 98 -5.31 -7.02 3.67
C HIS A 98 -6.29 -8.19 3.71
N PRO A 99 -7.58 -8.01 4.05
CA PRO A 99 -8.55 -9.11 4.03
C PRO A 99 -8.97 -9.51 2.61
N TYR A 100 -9.05 -8.55 1.68
CA TYR A 100 -9.40 -8.84 0.28
C TYR A 100 -8.28 -9.58 -0.47
N ASP A 101 -8.64 -10.43 -1.43
CA ASP A 101 -7.68 -11.14 -2.28
C ASP A 101 -7.00 -10.22 -3.30
N LEU A 102 -7.70 -9.17 -3.71
CA LEU A 102 -7.21 -8.12 -4.59
C LEU A 102 -7.36 -6.76 -3.89
N PRO A 103 -6.40 -6.36 -3.02
CA PRO A 103 -6.36 -5.00 -2.51
C PRO A 103 -6.12 -4.00 -3.65
N GLU A 104 -6.73 -2.82 -3.55
CA GLU A 104 -6.35 -1.68 -4.38
C GLU A 104 -4.92 -1.27 -4.03
N LEU A 105 -4.05 -1.11 -5.04
CA LEU A 105 -2.78 -0.42 -4.86
C LEU A 105 -2.44 0.33 -6.15
N ILE A 106 -2.45 1.65 -6.08
CA ILE A 106 -2.09 2.53 -7.19
C ILE A 106 -0.87 3.38 -6.82
N VAL A 107 -0.04 3.68 -7.81
CA VAL A 107 1.20 4.44 -7.63
C VAL A 107 1.14 5.71 -8.45
N LEU A 108 1.30 6.87 -7.79
CA LEU A 108 1.31 8.17 -8.42
C LEU A 108 2.75 8.73 -8.39
N PRO A 109 3.30 9.16 -9.55
CA PRO A 109 4.64 9.72 -9.59
C PRO A 109 4.68 11.10 -8.92
N VAL A 110 5.66 11.31 -8.03
CA VAL A 110 5.96 12.66 -7.54
C VAL A 110 6.89 13.33 -8.55
N VAL A 111 6.36 14.33 -9.26
CA VAL A 111 7.10 15.07 -10.30
C VAL A 111 7.96 16.21 -9.74
N GLY A 112 7.77 16.57 -8.48
CA GLY A 112 8.50 17.64 -7.82
C GLY A 112 8.08 17.84 -6.37
N GLY A 113 8.86 18.61 -5.63
CA GLY A 113 8.66 18.91 -4.22
C GLY A 113 9.87 19.67 -3.66
N PHE A 114 9.81 20.05 -2.38
CA PHE A 114 10.98 20.64 -1.74
C PHE A 114 12.10 19.60 -1.67
N THR A 115 13.30 19.93 -2.17
CA THR A 115 14.46 19.04 -2.21
C THR A 115 14.73 18.41 -0.85
N ALA A 116 14.77 19.21 0.21
CA ALA A 116 15.00 18.73 1.58
C ALA A 116 13.95 17.69 2.05
N TYR A 117 12.69 17.83 1.62
CA TYR A 117 11.64 16.86 1.95
C TYR A 117 11.80 15.55 1.18
N LEU A 118 12.12 15.64 -0.11
CA LEU A 118 12.35 14.46 -0.94
C LEU A 118 13.60 13.70 -0.49
N ASP A 119 14.64 14.40 -0.07
CA ASP A 119 15.87 13.81 0.49
C ASP A 119 15.60 13.14 1.84
N TRP A 120 14.81 13.79 2.69
CA TRP A 120 14.34 13.19 3.94
C TRP A 120 13.55 11.90 3.66
N ALA A 121 12.62 11.92 2.70
CA ALA A 121 11.82 10.74 2.37
C ALA A 121 12.71 9.58 1.90
N ARG A 122 13.67 9.83 1.00
CA ARG A 122 14.66 8.84 0.56
C ARG A 122 15.50 8.30 1.71
N THR A 123 15.84 9.14 2.69
CA THR A 123 16.63 8.75 3.86
C THR A 123 15.83 7.90 4.84
N GLN A 124 14.54 8.18 5.03
CA GLN A 124 13.66 7.38 5.89
C GLN A 124 13.31 6.02 5.27
N THR A 125 13.28 5.93 3.94
CA THR A 125 13.10 4.65 3.25
C THR A 125 14.43 3.89 3.18
N ARG A 126 14.62 2.93 4.09
CA ARG A 126 15.85 2.13 4.15
C ARG A 126 15.82 1.05 3.06
N PRO A 127 16.96 0.78 2.38
CA PRO A 127 17.05 -0.37 1.48
C PRO A 127 16.76 -1.68 2.23
N ALA A 128 16.23 -2.67 1.52
CA ALA A 128 16.13 -4.05 1.99
C ALA A 128 17.52 -4.67 2.17
#